data_AF-A0A8K1FW05-F1
#
_entry.id   AF-A0A8K1FW05-F1
#
_cell.length_a   1.000
_cell.length_b   1.000
_cell.length_c   1.000
_cell.angle_alpha   90.00
_cell.angle_beta   90.00
_cell.angle_gamma   90.00
#
_symmetry.space_group_name_H-M   'P 1'
#
loop_
_entity.id
_entity.type
_entity.pdbx_description
1 polymer ?
#
loop_
_entity_poly.entity_id
_entity_poly.type
_entity_poly.pdbx_seq_one_letter_code
_entity_poly.pdbx_strand_id
1 'polypeptide(L)'
;MNTTRIEPENPKNLVPHEDVLVEKVMNITLSIRKFRVIKPIIVDENTYVILDGHHRHKASLLISLRRIPVIYVKYNSPGINVDIWYRRFSNPSLAKSIISSLASEGKVCAKFDNIRVCDNSTYKLYWKLESIERFIFNLGIRTEKGISGDLIPPPLEKEEIINIANKGLRFPPKTSRHTYAFIIPQFHLSIDDI
;
A
#
# COMPACT_ATOMS: atom_id res chain seq x y z
N MET A 1 24.45 -2.47 17.21
CA MET A 1 23.15 -1.94 16.77
C MET A 1 23.37 -1.38 15.37
N ASN A 2 22.81 -2.00 14.32
CA ASN A 2 22.87 -1.41 12.98
C ASN A 2 22.00 -0.15 13.01
N THR A 3 22.62 1.02 12.93
CA THR A 3 21.92 2.29 12.78
C THR A 3 21.22 2.27 11.42
N THR A 4 19.90 2.42 11.43
CA THR A 4 19.11 2.59 10.20
C THR A 4 19.62 3.84 9.48
N ARG A 5 20.29 3.67 8.34
CA ARG A 5 20.86 4.77 7.56
C ARG A 5 19.73 5.49 6.82
N ILE A 6 19.66 6.81 7.02
CA ILE A 6 18.76 7.69 6.27
C ILE A 6 19.59 8.44 5.25
N GLU A 7 19.15 8.40 4.01
CA GLU A 7 19.85 9.03 2.90
C GLU A 7 18.92 9.97 2.14
N PRO A 8 19.43 11.11 1.63
CA PRO A 8 18.68 11.95 0.72
C PRO A 8 18.58 11.28 -0.66
N GLU A 9 17.37 11.15 -1.19
CA GLU A 9 17.11 10.58 -2.51
C GLU A 9 16.20 11.48 -3.34
N ASN A 10 16.41 11.52 -4.66
CA ASN A 10 15.50 12.18 -5.58
C ASN A 10 14.19 11.37 -5.67
N PRO A 11 13.03 11.94 -5.32
CA PRO A 11 11.77 11.21 -5.32
C PRO A 11 11.40 10.63 -6.70
N LYS A 12 11.95 11.16 -7.80
CA LYS A 12 11.73 10.62 -9.15
C LYS A 12 12.37 9.26 -9.39
N ASN A 13 13.37 8.87 -8.59
CA ASN A 13 14.04 7.58 -8.69
C ASN A 13 13.25 6.45 -8.01
N LEU A 14 12.29 6.78 -7.15
CA LEU A 14 11.54 5.79 -6.38
C LEU A 14 10.38 5.20 -7.20
N VAL A 15 10.18 3.89 -7.05
CA VAL A 15 9.21 3.11 -7.83
C VAL A 15 8.00 2.73 -6.94
N PRO A 16 6.83 3.37 -7.13
CA PRO A 16 5.62 3.01 -6.38
C PRO A 16 4.96 1.75 -6.93
N HIS A 17 4.59 0.81 -6.05
CA HIS A 17 3.81 -0.38 -6.41
C HIS A 17 2.32 -0.30 -6.04
N GLU A 18 1.89 0.76 -5.35
CA GLU A 18 0.48 1.01 -5.01
C GLU A 18 0.04 2.41 -5.45
N ASP A 19 -1.26 2.53 -5.73
CA ASP A 19 -1.93 3.80 -5.85
C ASP A 19 -2.16 4.45 -4.48
N VAL A 20 -2.46 5.74 -4.53
CA VAL A 20 -2.61 6.61 -3.37
C VAL A 20 -4.03 7.14 -3.27
N LEU A 21 -4.45 7.45 -2.04
CA LEU A 21 -5.67 8.20 -1.79
C LEU A 21 -5.39 9.69 -1.95
N VAL A 22 -6.06 10.32 -2.92
CA VAL A 22 -5.84 11.73 -3.29
C VAL A 22 -5.99 12.66 -2.07
N GLU A 23 -7.03 12.47 -1.27
CA GLU A 23 -7.25 13.25 -0.05
C GLU A 23 -6.06 13.16 0.92
N LYS A 24 -5.53 11.96 1.13
CA LYS A 24 -4.38 11.74 2.01
C LYS A 24 -3.11 12.38 1.44
N VAL A 25 -2.91 12.34 0.12
CA VAL A 25 -1.82 13.07 -0.55
C VAL A 25 -1.96 14.56 -0.30
N MET A 26 -3.15 15.14 -0.51
CA MET A 26 -3.38 16.58 -0.32
C MET A 26 -3.13 17.01 1.13
N ASN A 27 -3.62 16.25 2.11
CA ASN A 27 -3.38 16.51 3.53
C ASN A 27 -1.89 16.49 3.87
N ILE A 28 -1.14 15.52 3.32
CA ILE A 28 0.32 15.45 3.51
C ILE A 28 1.02 16.62 2.81
N THR A 29 0.62 16.98 1.59
CA THR A 29 1.17 18.13 0.85
C THR A 29 1.00 19.43 1.63
N LEU A 30 -0.18 19.68 2.21
CA LEU A 30 -0.44 20.85 3.05
C LEU A 30 0.40 20.82 4.33
N SER A 31 0.53 19.66 4.97
CA SER A 31 1.36 19.48 6.16
C SER A 31 2.84 19.77 5.88
N ILE A 32 3.40 19.21 4.81
CA ILE A 32 4.80 19.45 4.41
C ILE A 32 5.02 20.94 4.12
N ARG A 33 4.10 21.61 3.41
CA ARG A 33 4.21 23.05 3.14
C ARG A 33 4.20 23.91 4.40
N LYS A 34 3.35 23.55 5.37
CA LYS A 34 3.19 24.31 6.62
C LYS A 34 4.35 24.10 7.58
N PHE A 35 4.73 22.86 7.82
CA PHE A 35 5.68 22.50 8.87
C PHE A 35 7.10 22.27 8.35
N ARG A 36 7.28 22.20 7.02
CA ARG A 36 8.56 21.94 6.36
C ARG A 36 9.24 20.66 6.85
N VAL A 37 8.46 19.66 7.25
CA VAL A 37 8.99 18.37 7.69
C VAL A 37 8.32 17.20 6.97
N ILE A 38 9.07 16.11 6.84
CA ILE A 38 8.60 14.87 6.24
C ILE A 38 9.19 13.66 6.99
N LYS A 39 8.40 12.60 7.15
CA LYS A 39 8.91 11.32 7.66
C LYS A 39 9.63 10.54 6.55
N PRO A 40 10.71 9.79 6.83
CA PRO A 40 11.43 9.00 5.84
C PRO A 40 10.58 7.96 5.11
N ILE A 41 10.77 7.82 3.80
CA ILE A 41 10.14 6.78 2.97
C ILE A 41 10.99 5.51 3.06
N ILE A 42 10.37 4.35 3.21
CA ILE A 42 11.08 3.07 3.26
C ILE A 42 11.14 2.50 1.86
N VAL A 43 12.33 2.14 1.40
CA VAL A 43 12.59 1.76 0.02
C VAL A 43 13.49 0.52 -0.01
N ASP A 44 13.21 -0.40 -0.93
CA ASP A 44 14.13 -1.48 -1.24
C ASP A 44 15.40 -0.96 -1.93
N GLU A 45 16.56 -1.24 -1.36
CA GLU A 45 17.84 -0.70 -1.86
C GLU A 45 18.23 -1.21 -3.25
N ASN A 46 17.70 -2.36 -3.67
CA ASN A 46 18.07 -2.98 -4.95
C ASN A 46 17.14 -2.54 -6.10
N THR A 47 15.85 -2.38 -5.82
CA THR A 47 14.82 -2.13 -6.84
C THR A 47 14.24 -0.71 -6.79
N TYR A 48 14.56 0.05 -5.75
CA TYR A 48 13.96 1.35 -5.44
C TYR A 48 12.44 1.30 -5.26
N VAL A 49 11.87 0.10 -5.06
CA VAL A 49 10.44 -0.07 -4.78
C VAL A 49 10.12 0.48 -3.40
N ILE A 50 9.09 1.33 -3.35
CA ILE A 50 8.62 1.95 -2.10
C ILE A 50 7.90 0.90 -1.27
N LEU A 51 8.41 0.55 -0.09
CA LEU A 51 7.74 -0.39 0.82
C LEU A 51 6.74 0.34 1.73
N ASP A 52 7.08 1.55 2.17
CA ASP A 52 6.16 2.42 2.92
C ASP A 52 6.39 3.88 2.53
N GLY A 53 5.30 4.59 2.24
CA GLY A 53 5.33 6.04 2.06
C GLY A 53 4.83 6.55 0.71
N HIS A 54 4.07 5.77 -0.06
CA HIS A 54 3.56 6.16 -1.39
C HIS A 54 2.86 7.53 -1.40
N HIS A 55 2.07 7.84 -0.37
CA HIS A 55 1.41 9.14 -0.26
C HIS A 55 2.41 10.29 -0.03
N ARG A 56 3.46 10.05 0.76
CA ARG A 56 4.55 11.00 1.01
C ARG A 56 5.35 11.23 -0.26
N HIS A 57 5.70 10.15 -0.97
CA HIS A 57 6.35 10.20 -2.28
C HIS A 57 5.55 11.04 -3.27
N LYS A 58 4.26 10.75 -3.44
CA LYS A 58 3.39 11.51 -4.34
C LYS A 58 3.29 12.97 -3.93
N ALA A 59 3.14 13.26 -2.63
CA ALA A 59 3.09 14.62 -2.11
C ALA A 59 4.38 15.41 -2.40
N SER A 60 5.55 14.78 -2.22
CA SER A 60 6.86 15.36 -2.51
C SER A 60 7.04 15.70 -3.99
N LEU A 61 6.56 14.83 -4.89
CA LEU A 61 6.54 15.12 -6.33
C LEU A 61 5.63 16.30 -6.67
N LEU A 62 4.45 16.41 -6.06
CA LEU A 62 3.51 17.52 -6.31
C LEU A 62 4.06 18.89 -5.92
N ILE A 63 4.93 18.96 -4.92
CA ILE A 63 5.60 20.21 -4.51
C ILE A 63 7.03 20.31 -5.04
N SER A 64 7.43 19.44 -5.97
CA SER A 64 8.72 19.46 -6.64
C SER A 64 9.94 19.42 -5.70
N LEU A 65 9.85 18.65 -4.60
CA LEU A 65 11.04 18.41 -3.77
C LEU A 65 12.12 17.73 -4.60
N ARG A 66 13.34 18.27 -4.53
CA ARG A 66 14.51 17.68 -5.22
C ARG A 66 15.04 16.46 -4.50
N ARG A 67 14.88 16.41 -3.17
CA ARG A 67 15.33 15.34 -2.30
C ARG A 67 14.31 15.06 -1.21
N ILE A 68 14.27 13.82 -0.76
CA ILE A 68 13.45 13.33 0.35
C ILE A 68 14.27 12.35 1.19
N PRO A 69 13.98 12.20 2.49
CA PRO A 69 14.68 11.24 3.32
C PRO A 69 14.17 9.84 3.01
N VAL A 70 15.09 8.92 2.74
CA VAL A 70 14.81 7.51 2.47
C VAL A 70 15.55 6.63 3.46
N ILE A 71 14.85 5.60 3.94
CA ILE A 71 15.45 4.47 4.64
C ILE A 71 15.56 3.33 3.63
N TYR A 72 16.80 2.99 3.28
CA TYR A 72 17.09 1.84 2.46
C TYR A 72 17.07 0.55 3.29
N VAL A 73 16.37 -0.47 2.78
CA VAL A 73 16.33 -1.81 3.37
C VAL A 73 16.52 -2.87 2.28
N LYS A 74 16.98 -4.05 2.69
CA LYS A 74 17.00 -5.25 1.82
C LYS A 74 15.63 -5.92 1.85
N TYR A 75 14.75 -5.67 0.88
CA TYR A 75 13.38 -6.18 0.92
C TYR A 75 13.30 -7.71 0.96
N ASN A 76 14.24 -8.40 0.31
CA ASN A 76 14.36 -9.86 0.35
C ASN A 76 14.82 -10.42 1.71
N SER A 77 15.22 -9.58 2.66
CA SER A 77 15.60 -10.02 4.01
C SER A 77 14.45 -10.76 4.69
N PRO A 78 14.72 -11.88 5.41
CA PRO A 78 13.71 -12.61 6.17
C PRO A 78 13.10 -11.78 7.32
N GLY A 79 13.77 -10.70 7.74
CA GLY A 79 13.26 -9.76 8.75
C GLY A 79 12.19 -8.80 8.23
N ILE A 80 11.80 -8.88 6.96
CA ILE A 80 10.73 -8.08 6.37
C ILE A 80 9.69 -9.05 5.83
N ASN A 81 8.43 -8.91 6.23
CA ASN A 81 7.34 -9.72 5.69
C ASN A 81 6.35 -8.82 4.96
N VAL A 82 5.62 -9.40 4.01
CA VAL A 82 4.48 -8.75 3.38
C VAL A 82 3.22 -9.51 3.77
N ASP A 83 2.34 -8.82 4.46
CA ASP A 83 1.04 -9.31 4.84
C ASP A 83 -0.05 -8.64 3.98
N ILE A 84 -1.27 -9.08 4.20
CA ILE A 84 -2.47 -8.55 3.55
C ILE A 84 -3.28 -7.66 4.49
N TRP A 85 -4.16 -6.86 3.90
CA TRP A 85 -5.22 -6.16 4.60
C TRP A 85 -6.56 -6.89 4.43
N TYR A 86 -7.12 -7.36 5.54
CA TYR A 86 -8.47 -7.92 5.60
C TYR A 86 -9.49 -6.81 5.42
N ARG A 87 -10.67 -7.16 4.91
CA ARG A 87 -11.79 -6.22 4.69
C ARG A 87 -12.82 -6.48 5.76
N ARG A 88 -13.11 -5.46 6.56
CA ARG A 88 -14.20 -5.45 7.53
C ARG A 88 -15.30 -4.55 7.00
N PHE A 89 -16.51 -5.07 6.91
CA PHE A 89 -17.65 -4.32 6.41
C PHE A 89 -18.50 -3.78 7.55
N SER A 90 -19.03 -2.56 7.41
CA SER A 90 -19.94 -1.99 8.42
C SER A 90 -21.29 -2.73 8.51
N ASN A 91 -21.66 -3.47 7.45
CA ASN A 91 -22.80 -4.38 7.43
C ASN A 91 -22.39 -5.69 6.73
N PRO A 92 -21.81 -6.66 7.46
CA PRO A 92 -21.29 -7.89 6.87
C PRO A 92 -22.35 -8.75 6.19
N SER A 93 -23.58 -8.80 6.72
CA SER A 93 -24.66 -9.61 6.15
C SER A 93 -25.09 -9.11 4.75
N LEU A 94 -25.27 -7.79 4.62
CA LEU A 94 -25.60 -7.20 3.32
C LEU A 94 -24.40 -7.27 2.37
N ALA A 95 -23.19 -7.01 2.85
CA ALA A 95 -21.97 -7.15 2.06
C ALA A 95 -21.82 -8.58 1.51
N LYS A 96 -22.08 -9.60 2.34
CA LYS A 96 -22.05 -11.00 1.95
C LYS A 96 -23.05 -11.30 0.83
N SER A 97 -24.28 -10.76 0.93
CA SER A 97 -25.33 -10.95 -0.07
C SER A 97 -25.01 -10.27 -1.41
N ILE A 98 -24.30 -9.14 -1.38
CA ILE A 98 -23.83 -8.48 -2.60
C ILE A 98 -22.61 -9.21 -3.18
N ILE A 99 -21.65 -9.59 -2.34
CA ILE A 99 -20.43 -10.27 -2.78
C ILE A 99 -20.74 -11.66 -3.33
N SER A 100 -21.76 -12.35 -2.82
CA SER A 100 -22.20 -13.66 -3.35
C SER A 100 -22.69 -13.56 -4.79
N SER A 101 -23.38 -12.49 -5.18
CA SER A 101 -23.80 -12.28 -6.57
C SER A 101 -22.66 -11.87 -7.50
N LEU A 102 -21.52 -11.45 -6.93
CA LEU A 102 -20.28 -11.11 -7.63
C LEU A 102 -19.22 -12.23 -7.52
N ALA A 103 -19.61 -13.40 -7.03
CA ALA A 103 -18.74 -14.57 -7.00
C ALA A 103 -18.24 -14.90 -8.42
N SER A 104 -17.00 -15.35 -8.49
CA SER A 104 -16.33 -15.59 -9.77
C SER A 104 -15.27 -16.69 -9.65
N GLU A 105 -14.92 -17.28 -10.78
CA GLU A 105 -13.89 -18.32 -10.88
C GLU A 105 -12.54 -17.75 -11.33
N GLY A 106 -11.47 -18.48 -11.05
CA GLY A 106 -10.10 -18.07 -11.37
C GLY A 106 -9.05 -18.81 -10.57
N LYS A 107 -7.78 -18.56 -10.90
CA LYS A 107 -6.62 -19.20 -10.27
C LYS A 107 -6.36 -18.68 -8.85
N VAL A 108 -6.64 -17.41 -8.61
CA VAL A 108 -6.38 -16.72 -7.33
C VAL A 108 -7.70 -16.19 -6.80
N CYS A 109 -7.94 -16.29 -5.50
CA CYS A 109 -9.25 -15.97 -4.91
C CYS A 109 -9.13 -15.25 -3.58
N ALA A 110 -10.02 -14.28 -3.37
CA ALA A 110 -10.40 -13.79 -2.07
C ALA A 110 -11.56 -14.63 -1.52
N LYS A 111 -11.64 -14.73 -0.19
CA LYS A 111 -12.63 -15.55 0.51
C LYS A 111 -13.45 -14.71 1.47
N PHE A 112 -14.76 -14.93 1.49
CA PHE A 112 -15.67 -14.43 2.51
C PHE A 112 -16.61 -15.57 2.90
N ASP A 113 -16.35 -16.21 4.04
CA ASP A 113 -16.91 -17.51 4.41
C ASP A 113 -16.74 -18.52 3.27
N ASN A 114 -17.85 -19.06 2.74
CA ASN A 114 -17.88 -20.00 1.63
C ASN A 114 -17.88 -19.33 0.24
N ILE A 115 -17.95 -18.00 0.18
CA ILE A 115 -17.99 -17.25 -1.08
C ILE A 115 -16.56 -16.99 -1.55
N ARG A 116 -16.33 -17.15 -2.85
CA ARG A 116 -15.06 -16.88 -3.52
C ARG A 116 -15.24 -15.83 -4.60
N VAL A 117 -14.40 -14.81 -4.56
CA VAL A 117 -14.23 -13.85 -5.66
C VAL A 117 -12.84 -14.09 -6.23
N CYS A 118 -12.77 -14.47 -7.50
CA CYS A 118 -11.53 -14.95 -8.09
C CYS A 118 -11.16 -14.18 -9.36
N ASP A 119 -9.89 -14.29 -9.74
CA ASP A 119 -9.38 -13.83 -11.03
C ASP A 119 -8.17 -14.68 -11.45
N ASN A 120 -7.64 -14.44 -12.65
CA ASN A 120 -6.52 -15.19 -13.22
C ASN A 120 -5.15 -14.70 -12.75
N SER A 121 -5.08 -13.57 -12.04
CA SER A 121 -3.86 -13.05 -11.44
C SER A 121 -4.18 -12.25 -10.18
N THR A 122 -3.25 -12.19 -9.22
CA THR A 122 -3.40 -11.41 -7.99
C THR A 122 -3.65 -9.94 -8.30
N TYR A 123 -2.90 -9.35 -9.25
CA TYR A 123 -3.09 -7.97 -9.70
C TYR A 123 -4.53 -7.65 -10.12
N LYS A 124 -5.10 -8.45 -11.02
CA LYS A 124 -6.49 -8.25 -11.48
C LYS A 124 -7.49 -8.45 -10.35
N LEU A 125 -7.26 -9.45 -9.49
CA LEU A 125 -8.14 -9.71 -8.37
C LEU A 125 -8.16 -8.53 -7.39
N TYR A 126 -7.01 -7.94 -7.04
CA TYR A 126 -7.01 -6.77 -6.15
C TYR A 126 -7.78 -5.58 -6.74
N TRP A 127 -7.65 -5.30 -8.04
CA TRP A 127 -8.46 -4.28 -8.70
C TRP A 127 -9.96 -4.63 -8.76
N LYS A 128 -10.31 -5.90 -8.94
CA LYS A 128 -11.70 -6.38 -8.82
C LYS A 128 -12.23 -6.13 -7.41
N LEU A 129 -11.46 -6.43 -6.37
CA LEU A 129 -11.85 -6.16 -4.98
C LEU A 129 -12.04 -4.67 -4.72
N GLU A 130 -11.14 -3.81 -5.17
CA GLU A 130 -11.29 -2.35 -5.08
C GLU A 130 -12.57 -1.87 -5.78
N SER A 131 -12.89 -2.43 -6.95
CA SER A 131 -14.15 -2.09 -7.64
C SER A 131 -15.39 -2.52 -6.85
N ILE A 132 -15.34 -3.69 -6.21
CA ILE A 132 -16.41 -4.16 -5.31
C ILE A 132 -16.53 -3.25 -4.09
N GLU A 133 -15.40 -2.89 -3.46
CA GLU A 133 -15.36 -1.98 -2.31
C GLU A 133 -16.01 -0.62 -2.63
N ARG A 134 -15.76 -0.08 -3.83
CA ARG A 134 -16.40 1.16 -4.31
C ARG A 134 -17.89 0.98 -4.57
N PHE A 135 -18.28 -0.14 -5.16
CA PHE A 135 -19.68 -0.44 -5.43
C PHE A 135 -20.49 -0.52 -4.12
N ILE A 136 -20.02 -1.27 -3.13
CA ILE A 136 -20.72 -1.40 -1.85
C ILE A 136 -20.66 -0.11 -1.02
N PHE A 137 -19.60 0.71 -1.18
CA PHE A 137 -19.53 2.05 -0.60
C PHE A 137 -20.66 2.95 -1.08
N ASN A 138 -20.99 2.90 -2.38
CA ASN A 138 -22.10 3.65 -2.97
C ASN A 138 -23.47 3.15 -2.49
N LEU A 139 -23.54 1.91 -2.00
CA LEU A 139 -24.73 1.33 -1.36
C LEU A 139 -24.78 1.61 0.16
N GLY A 140 -23.88 2.44 0.68
CA GLY A 140 -23.83 2.83 2.09
C GLY A 140 -23.04 1.89 3.00
N ILE A 141 -22.38 0.87 2.46
CA ILE A 141 -21.56 -0.07 3.24
C ILE A 141 -20.12 0.43 3.27
N ARG A 142 -19.61 0.76 4.46
CA ARG A 142 -18.21 1.16 4.63
C ARG A 142 -17.32 -0.07 4.72
N THR A 143 -16.12 0.04 4.16
CA THR A 143 -15.08 -0.99 4.23
C THR A 143 -13.87 -0.45 4.97
N GLU A 144 -13.45 -1.13 6.03
CA GLU A 144 -12.21 -0.89 6.74
C GLU A 144 -11.18 -1.95 6.35
N LYS A 145 -9.93 -1.52 6.14
CA LYS A 145 -8.78 -2.40 5.86
C LYS A 145 -7.98 -2.60 7.16
N GLY A 146 -7.92 -3.83 7.67
CA GLY A 146 -7.35 -4.16 8.99
C GLY A 146 -6.56 -5.48 9.03
N ILE A 147 -6.15 -5.89 10.23
CA ILE A 147 -5.40 -7.15 10.47
C ILE A 147 -6.32 -8.38 10.58
N SER A 148 -7.63 -8.16 10.66
CA SER A 148 -8.68 -9.18 10.67
C SER A 148 -9.95 -8.59 10.05
N GLY A 149 -10.80 -9.43 9.49
CA GLY A 149 -12.03 -8.98 8.83
C GLY A 149 -12.78 -10.13 8.16
N ASP A 150 -13.89 -9.77 7.53
CA ASP A 150 -14.86 -10.68 6.91
C ASP A 150 -14.33 -11.27 5.59
N LEU A 151 -13.70 -10.43 4.76
CA LEU A 151 -13.12 -10.84 3.48
C LEU A 151 -11.60 -10.87 3.54
N ILE A 152 -11.05 -12.02 3.17
CA ILE A 152 -9.64 -12.37 3.16
C ILE A 152 -9.14 -12.34 1.71
N PRO A 153 -8.35 -11.34 1.28
CA PRO A 153 -7.67 -11.39 -0.02
C PRO A 153 -6.65 -12.54 -0.11
N PRO A 154 -6.22 -12.90 -1.34
CA PRO A 154 -5.10 -13.83 -1.49
C PRO A 154 -3.80 -13.25 -0.91
N PRO A 155 -2.86 -14.10 -0.47
CA PRO A 155 -1.53 -13.63 -0.04
C PRO A 155 -0.80 -12.90 -1.18
N LEU A 156 0.16 -12.06 -0.80
CA LEU A 156 1.03 -11.34 -1.73
C LEU A 156 2.47 -11.80 -1.54
N GLU A 157 3.18 -11.98 -2.65
CA GLU A 157 4.59 -12.30 -2.64
C GLU A 157 5.43 -11.05 -2.93
N LYS A 158 6.61 -10.94 -2.31
CA LYS A 158 7.52 -9.80 -2.51
C LYS A 158 7.93 -9.64 -3.97
N GLU A 159 8.20 -10.77 -4.63
CA GLU A 159 8.58 -10.79 -6.05
C GLU A 159 7.45 -10.29 -6.95
N GLU A 160 6.19 -10.61 -6.62
CA GLU A 160 5.04 -10.10 -7.37
C GLU A 160 4.93 -8.57 -7.23
N ILE A 161 5.15 -8.03 -6.03
CA ILE A 161 5.16 -6.58 -5.79
C ILE A 161 6.24 -5.89 -6.63
N ILE A 162 7.47 -6.42 -6.60
CA ILE A 162 8.59 -5.88 -7.40
C ILE A 162 8.25 -5.94 -8.89
N ASN A 163 7.71 -7.06 -9.37
CA ASN A 163 7.36 -7.25 -10.77
C ASN A 163 6.25 -6.30 -11.24
N ILE A 164 5.24 -6.03 -10.41
CA ILE A 164 4.21 -5.04 -10.71
C ILE A 164 4.79 -3.62 -10.79
N ALA A 165 5.63 -3.26 -9.81
CA ALA A 165 6.30 -1.96 -9.76
C ALA A 165 7.19 -1.72 -10.99
N ASN A 166 8.01 -2.71 -11.36
CA ASN A 166 8.92 -2.63 -12.51
C ASN A 166 8.20 -2.53 -13.86
N LYS A 167 6.95 -3.01 -13.95
CA LYS A 167 6.09 -2.83 -15.13
C LYS A 167 5.45 -1.43 -15.19
N GLY A 168 5.72 -0.56 -14.21
CA GLY A 168 5.04 0.72 -14.06
C GLY A 168 3.57 0.60 -13.64
N LEU A 169 3.15 -0.60 -13.23
CA LEU A 169 1.79 -0.87 -12.77
C LEU A 169 1.70 -0.68 -11.26
N ARG A 170 0.47 -0.51 -10.77
CA ARG A 170 0.18 -0.34 -9.34
C ARG A 170 -1.02 -1.14 -8.90
N PHE A 171 -0.90 -1.71 -7.71
CA PHE A 171 -2.03 -2.23 -6.97
C PHE A 171 -2.93 -1.10 -6.44
N PRO A 172 -4.18 -1.39 -6.08
CA PRO A 172 -5.02 -0.44 -5.35
C PRO A 172 -4.39 0.04 -4.04
N PRO A 173 -4.83 1.19 -3.48
CA PRO A 173 -4.31 1.69 -2.22
C PRO A 173 -4.48 0.70 -1.06
N LYS A 174 -3.44 0.57 -0.22
CA LYS A 174 -3.42 -0.33 0.94
C LYS A 174 -3.64 -1.79 0.53
N THR A 175 -2.80 -2.28 -0.39
CA THR A 175 -2.86 -3.67 -0.86
C THR A 175 -1.93 -4.57 -0.04
N SER A 176 -0.72 -4.09 0.22
CA SER A 176 0.36 -4.73 0.95
C SER A 176 0.51 -4.12 2.35
N ARG A 177 0.85 -4.96 3.32
CA ARG A 177 1.16 -4.57 4.70
C ARG A 177 2.55 -5.08 5.06
N HIS A 178 3.55 -4.24 4.91
CA HIS A 178 4.91 -4.63 5.29
C HIS A 178 5.08 -4.61 6.81
N THR A 179 5.66 -5.68 7.35
CA THR A 179 6.06 -5.77 8.75
C THR A 179 7.57 -5.97 8.84
N TYR A 180 8.17 -5.42 9.90
CA TYR A 180 9.61 -5.37 10.08
C TYR A 180 9.96 -5.99 11.44
N ALA A 181 10.91 -6.91 11.46
CA ALA A 181 11.48 -7.50 12.67
C ALA A 181 12.49 -6.57 13.37
N PHE A 182 12.57 -5.32 12.92
CA PHE A 182 13.45 -4.28 13.41
C PHE A 182 12.71 -2.94 13.48
N ILE A 183 13.22 -2.02 14.29
CA ILE A 183 12.61 -0.71 14.50
C ILE A 183 12.83 0.15 13.26
N ILE A 184 11.74 0.66 12.69
CA ILE A 184 11.79 1.73 11.69
C ILE A 184 11.64 3.07 12.42
N PRO A 185 12.63 3.97 12.36
CA PRO A 185 12.54 5.28 12.97
C PRO A 185 11.31 6.08 12.51
N GLN A 186 10.62 6.72 13.45
CA GLN A 186 9.34 7.43 13.19
C GLN A 186 9.44 8.96 13.29
N PHE A 187 10.65 9.52 13.31
CA PHE A 187 10.85 10.96 13.43
C PHE A 187 10.60 11.70 12.11
N HIS A 188 10.36 13.00 12.25
CA HIS A 188 10.22 13.93 11.13
C HIS A 188 11.56 14.61 10.87
N LEU A 189 11.90 14.81 9.60
CA LEU A 189 13.09 15.53 9.16
C LEU A 189 12.68 16.80 8.43
N SER A 190 13.41 17.88 8.66
CA SER A 190 13.26 19.12 7.90
C SER A 190 13.53 18.86 6.43
N ILE A 191 12.71 19.38 5.53
CA ILE A 191 12.96 19.30 4.08
C ILE A 191 14.08 20.25 3.62
N ASP A 192 14.51 21.17 4.49
CA ASP A 192 15.59 22.11 4.21
C ASP A 192 16.98 21.53 4.49
N ASP A 193 17.03 20.46 5.30
CA ASP A 193 18.29 19.82 5.75
C ASP A 193 18.66 18.56 4.92
N ILE A 194 17.95 18.31 3.81
CA ILE A 194 18.02 17.06 3.00
C ILE A 194 18.58 17.32 1.60
#